data_AF-A0A558DDA5-F1
#
_entry.id   AF-A0A558DDA5-F1
#
_cell.length_a   1.000
_cell.length_b   1.000
_cell.length_c   1.000
_cell.angle_alpha   90.00
_cell.angle_beta   90.00
_cell.angle_gamma   90.00
#
_symmetry.space_group_name_H-M   'P 1'
#
loop_
_entity.id
_entity.type
_entity.pdbx_description
1 polymer ?
#
loop_
_entity_poly.entity_id
_entity_poly.type
_entity_poly.pdbx_seq_one_letter_code
_entity_poly.pdbx_strand_id
1 'polypeptide(L)'
;MPDIDELRAALRQEPEQGYRVPDLDAVVALGKRIRRRRRVAAASGAVAVAAAVVVVLGLTSQLRPGVPPAGDGGPAISVARPPAATATSGETPVSPESVESTAGESPAPKGDVVPTGIHDEAGEIVLYAVGLDEAALPDVHFGLAVGHRGPSGRLTTDRVANVITGTDRAPGFRVFDGGTDETATRTWVPAFGYYVGPAARITTTVRGKTVEASLASWSEDPNVVFFWFTRDEVPDATLATPPRAYAADGSALPK
;
A
#
# COMPACT_ATOMS: atom_id res chain seq x y z
N MET A 1 10.57 12.65 50.70
CA MET A 1 9.69 11.48 50.57
C MET A 1 8.27 12.03 50.66
N PRO A 2 7.44 11.91 49.61
CA PRO A 2 6.04 12.32 49.73
C PRO A 2 5.37 11.45 50.79
N ASP A 3 4.62 12.11 51.66
CA ASP A 3 4.06 11.53 52.88
C ASP A 3 2.92 10.57 52.51
N ILE A 4 2.77 9.47 53.25
CA ILE A 4 1.70 8.48 53.01
C ILE A 4 0.32 9.16 53.07
N ASP A 5 0.20 10.24 53.84
CA ASP A 5 -1.02 11.04 53.95
C ASP A 5 -1.30 11.89 52.71
N GLU A 6 -0.28 12.32 51.96
CA GLU A 6 -0.44 13.02 50.68
C GLU A 6 -0.97 12.06 49.60
N LEU A 7 -0.48 10.83 49.57
CA LEU A 7 -1.01 9.77 48.71
C LEU A 7 -2.46 9.42 49.09
N ARG A 8 -2.77 9.38 50.39
CA ARG A 8 -4.11 9.08 50.89
C ARG A 8 -5.09 10.23 50.60
N ALA A 9 -4.63 11.47 50.58
CA ALA A 9 -5.40 12.63 50.16
C ALA A 9 -5.66 12.64 48.65
N ALA A 10 -4.64 12.34 47.84
CA ALA A 10 -4.76 12.24 46.39
C ALA A 10 -5.72 11.13 45.96
N LEU A 11 -5.73 10.00 46.67
CA LEU A 11 -6.68 8.90 46.39
C LEU A 11 -8.13 9.20 46.81
N ARG A 12 -8.35 10.22 47.66
CA ARG A 12 -9.70 10.67 48.07
C ARG A 12 -10.21 11.85 47.26
N GLN A 13 -9.38 12.47 46.41
CA GLN A 13 -9.85 13.45 45.45
C GLN A 13 -10.72 12.73 44.41
N GLU A 14 -12.03 12.97 44.45
CA GLU A 14 -12.90 12.63 43.33
C GLU A 14 -12.42 13.41 42.10
N PRO A 15 -12.27 12.75 40.94
CA PRO A 15 -11.84 13.44 39.73
C PRO A 15 -12.86 14.54 39.39
N GLU A 16 -12.37 15.79 39.29
CA GLU A 16 -13.14 17.00 38.90
C GLU A 16 -13.87 16.84 37.54
N GLN A 17 -13.44 15.86 36.74
CA GLN A 17 -14.07 15.51 35.48
C GLN A 17 -15.00 14.32 35.71
N GLY A 18 -16.29 14.62 35.89
CA GLY A 18 -17.33 13.61 35.86
C GLY A 18 -17.13 12.71 34.63
N TYR A 19 -17.12 11.40 34.84
CA TYR A 19 -17.04 10.40 33.78
C TYR A 19 -18.12 10.69 32.74
N ARG A 20 -17.74 11.35 31.64
CA ARG A 20 -18.63 11.49 30.50
C ARG A 20 -18.74 10.08 29.92
N VAL A 21 -19.95 9.53 29.93
CA VAL A 21 -20.22 8.20 29.36
C VAL A 21 -19.61 8.19 27.95
N PRO A 22 -18.63 7.31 27.67
CA PRO A 22 -18.04 7.22 26.35
C PRO A 22 -19.16 7.00 25.33
N ASP A 23 -19.17 7.79 24.26
CA ASP A 23 -20.12 7.60 23.17
C ASP A 23 -19.79 6.29 22.45
N LEU A 24 -20.40 5.21 22.94
CA LEU A 24 -20.17 3.86 22.45
C LEU A 24 -20.59 3.73 20.98
N ASP A 25 -21.58 4.50 20.54
CA ASP A 25 -22.03 4.50 19.15
C ASP A 25 -21.00 5.16 18.24
N ALA A 26 -20.40 6.28 18.66
CA ALA A 26 -19.29 6.91 17.94
C ALA A 26 -18.06 5.98 17.89
N VAL A 27 -17.71 5.33 18.99
CA VAL A 27 -16.58 4.38 19.05
C VAL A 27 -16.83 3.15 18.18
N VAL A 28 -18.04 2.59 18.22
CA VAL A 28 -18.42 1.44 17.40
C VAL A 28 -18.54 1.81 15.92
N ALA A 29 -19.02 3.01 15.58
CA ALA A 29 -19.07 3.51 14.20
C ALA A 29 -17.66 3.73 13.65
N LEU A 30 -16.76 4.33 14.44
CA LEU A 30 -15.34 4.48 14.10
C LEU A 30 -14.68 3.10 13.89
N GLY A 31 -14.90 2.16 14.82
CA GLY A 31 -14.40 0.79 14.70
C GLY A 31 -14.97 0.01 13.51
N LYS A 32 -16.25 0.18 13.19
CA LYS A 32 -16.90 -0.42 12.00
C LYS A 32 -16.35 0.17 10.70
N ARG A 33 -16.02 1.47 10.67
CA ARG A 33 -15.39 2.14 9.51
C ARG A 33 -13.98 1.59 9.25
N ILE A 34 -13.18 1.43 10.30
CA ILE A 34 -11.84 0.82 10.21
C ILE A 34 -11.92 -0.63 9.72
N ARG A 35 -12.89 -1.43 10.21
CA ARG A 35 -13.10 -2.82 9.75
C ARG A 35 -13.61 -2.91 8.31
N ARG A 36 -14.47 -1.99 7.86
CA ARG A 36 -14.90 -1.95 6.45
C ARG A 36 -13.72 -1.68 5.52
N ARG A 37 -12.83 -0.74 5.89
CA ARG A 37 -11.57 -0.49 5.15
C ARG A 37 -10.70 -1.77 5.06
N ARG A 38 -10.55 -2.52 6.15
CA ARG A 38 -9.81 -3.80 6.12
C ARG A 38 -10.48 -4.90 5.28
N ARG A 39 -11.81 -4.95 5.21
CA ARG A 39 -12.54 -6.00 4.47
C ARG A 39 -12.59 -5.77 2.96
N VAL A 40 -12.53 -4.54 2.48
CA VAL A 40 -12.48 -4.26 1.02
C VAL A 40 -11.14 -4.71 0.42
N ALA A 41 -10.05 -4.70 1.20
CA ALA A 41 -8.76 -5.25 0.78
C ALA A 41 -8.68 -6.80 0.84
N ALA A 42 -9.44 -7.46 1.71
CA ALA A 42 -9.34 -8.92 1.92
C ALA A 42 -10.42 -9.78 1.20
N ALA A 43 -11.53 -9.20 0.74
CA ALA A 43 -12.65 -9.96 0.18
C ALA A 43 -12.48 -10.40 -1.28
N SER A 44 -11.44 -9.94 -1.98
CA SER A 44 -11.14 -10.33 -3.37
C SER A 44 -10.42 -11.69 -3.52
N GLY A 45 -9.96 -12.30 -2.42
CA GLY A 45 -9.22 -13.58 -2.47
C GLY A 45 -10.06 -14.85 -2.33
N ALA A 46 -11.23 -14.80 -1.69
CA ALA A 46 -11.94 -16.02 -1.25
C ALA A 46 -12.89 -16.63 -2.30
N VAL A 47 -13.28 -15.89 -3.34
CA VAL A 47 -14.25 -16.39 -4.35
C VAL A 47 -13.56 -17.12 -5.52
N ALA A 48 -12.26 -16.90 -5.74
CA ALA A 48 -11.54 -17.47 -6.88
C ALA A 48 -11.28 -18.99 -6.78
N VAL A 49 -11.26 -19.57 -5.58
CA VAL A 49 -10.95 -21.01 -5.41
C VAL A 49 -12.11 -21.91 -5.85
N ALA A 50 -13.36 -21.43 -5.82
CA ALA A 50 -14.52 -22.24 -6.22
C ALA A 50 -14.71 -22.30 -7.76
N ALA A 51 -14.26 -21.27 -8.50
CA ALA A 51 -14.46 -21.20 -9.95
C ALA A 51 -13.40 -21.97 -10.77
N ALA A 52 -12.19 -22.15 -10.22
CA ALA A 52 -11.08 -22.80 -10.95
C ALA A 52 -11.26 -24.32 -11.15
N VAL A 53 -12.05 -25.00 -10.30
CA VAL A 53 -12.25 -26.46 -10.41
C VAL A 53 -13.18 -26.84 -11.57
N VAL A 54 -14.10 -25.94 -11.98
CA VAL A 54 -15.07 -26.25 -13.06
C VAL A 54 -14.46 -26.09 -14.45
N VAL A 55 -13.46 -25.22 -14.63
CA VAL A 55 -12.88 -24.93 -15.96
C VAL A 55 -11.85 -25.99 -16.40
N VAL A 56 -11.11 -26.60 -15.46
CA VAL A 56 -10.05 -27.57 -15.80
C VAL A 56 -10.60 -28.91 -16.30
N LEU A 57 -11.84 -29.29 -15.93
CA LEU A 57 -12.49 -30.53 -16.41
C LEU A 57 -13.16 -30.39 -17.79
N GLY A 58 -13.33 -29.17 -18.31
CA GLY A 58 -14.03 -28.93 -19.58
C GLY A 58 -13.13 -28.91 -20.83
N LEU A 59 -11.82 -28.69 -20.68
CA LEU A 59 -10.94 -28.34 -21.81
C LEU A 59 -10.13 -29.50 -22.40
N THR A 60 -10.17 -30.70 -21.81
CA THR A 60 -9.32 -31.84 -22.23
C THR A 60 -9.96 -32.78 -23.28
N SER A 61 -11.18 -32.52 -23.74
CA SER A 61 -11.93 -33.45 -24.61
C SER A 61 -11.82 -33.21 -26.12
N GLN A 62 -11.10 -32.17 -26.59
CA GLN A 62 -11.25 -31.67 -27.96
C GLN A 62 -10.01 -31.71 -28.88
N LEU A 63 -9.02 -32.58 -28.63
CA LEU A 63 -7.91 -32.73 -29.58
C LEU A 63 -7.62 -34.20 -29.92
N ARG A 64 -8.27 -34.69 -30.98
CA ARG A 64 -7.83 -35.84 -31.79
C ARG A 64 -6.92 -35.34 -32.92
N PRO A 65 -5.72 -35.91 -33.13
CA PRO A 65 -4.95 -35.71 -34.35
C PRO A 65 -5.32 -36.74 -35.43
N GLY A 66 -5.61 -36.25 -36.64
CA GLY A 66 -5.69 -37.04 -37.86
C GLY A 66 -4.41 -36.90 -38.69
N VAL A 67 -3.95 -37.99 -39.27
CA VAL A 67 -2.74 -38.15 -40.13
C VAL A 67 -3.21 -38.66 -41.52
N PRO A 68 -2.38 -38.67 -42.58
CA PRO A 68 -2.14 -37.69 -43.65
C PRO A 68 -2.77 -38.13 -45.00
N PRO A 69 -2.39 -37.55 -46.16
CA PRO A 69 -1.37 -38.23 -46.99
C PRO A 69 -0.41 -37.33 -47.79
N ALA A 70 0.59 -38.02 -48.36
CA ALA A 70 1.78 -37.55 -49.06
C ALA A 70 1.54 -36.89 -50.42
N GLY A 71 2.52 -36.09 -50.86
CA GLY A 71 2.65 -35.57 -52.22
C GLY A 71 4.08 -35.11 -52.50
N ASP A 72 4.77 -35.86 -53.37
CA ASP A 72 6.09 -35.60 -53.96
C ASP A 72 6.15 -34.32 -54.81
N GLY A 73 7.34 -33.72 -54.92
CA GLY A 73 7.80 -33.13 -56.18
C GLY A 73 8.41 -31.71 -56.14
N GLY A 74 9.76 -31.66 -56.13
CA GLY A 74 10.55 -30.76 -56.99
C GLY A 74 10.94 -29.36 -56.46
N PRO A 75 12.22 -28.94 -56.59
CA PRO A 75 12.66 -27.59 -56.27
C PRO A 75 12.61 -26.67 -57.51
N ALA A 76 12.01 -25.49 -57.38
CA ALA A 76 12.13 -24.43 -58.36
C ALA A 76 12.36 -23.08 -57.67
N ILE A 77 13.49 -22.49 -58.02
CA ILE A 77 13.98 -21.17 -57.61
C ILE A 77 13.14 -20.12 -58.35
N SER A 78 12.63 -19.10 -57.66
CA SER A 78 12.14 -17.90 -58.34
C SER A 78 12.35 -16.63 -57.49
N VAL A 79 12.80 -15.59 -58.19
CA VAL A 79 13.43 -14.36 -57.71
C VAL A 79 12.40 -13.22 -57.58
N ALA A 80 12.61 -12.38 -56.57
CA ALA A 80 12.15 -11.01 -56.30
C ALA A 80 11.05 -10.34 -57.16
N ARG A 81 10.07 -9.71 -56.47
CA ARG A 81 9.49 -8.41 -56.87
C ARG A 81 8.66 -7.76 -55.74
N PRO A 82 8.94 -6.51 -55.32
CA PRO A 82 7.97 -5.67 -54.60
C PRO A 82 7.26 -4.70 -55.57
N PRO A 83 5.97 -4.42 -55.33
CA PRO A 83 5.46 -3.05 -55.38
C PRO A 83 4.46 -2.82 -54.22
N ALA A 84 4.60 -1.75 -53.44
CA ALA A 84 4.19 -0.36 -53.70
C ALA A 84 2.90 -0.03 -52.95
N ALA A 85 2.94 1.15 -52.34
CA ALA A 85 1.96 1.75 -51.45
C ALA A 85 0.56 1.91 -52.05
N THR A 86 -0.44 1.78 -51.19
CA THR A 86 -1.74 2.42 -51.36
C THR A 86 -2.08 3.15 -50.06
N ALA A 87 -2.11 4.48 -50.14
CA ALA A 87 -2.71 5.34 -49.14
C ALA A 87 -4.23 5.16 -49.18
N THR A 88 -4.88 5.09 -48.03
CA THR A 88 -6.33 5.27 -47.90
C THR A 88 -6.59 6.03 -46.61
N SER A 89 -7.00 7.29 -46.78
CA SER A 89 -7.67 8.08 -45.76
C SER A 89 -9.09 7.56 -45.58
N GLY A 90 -9.54 7.38 -44.35
CA GLY A 90 -10.91 7.02 -44.06
C GLY A 90 -11.22 7.03 -42.56
N GLU A 91 -11.93 8.09 -42.15
CA GLU A 91 -12.92 8.12 -41.06
C GLU A 91 -12.51 7.74 -39.61
N THR A 92 -12.40 8.77 -38.78
CA THR A 92 -13.06 8.77 -37.45
C THR A 92 -14.52 9.17 -37.68
N PRO A 93 -15.53 8.52 -37.06
CA PRO A 93 -15.86 8.91 -35.68
C PRO A 93 -16.45 7.81 -34.77
N VAL A 94 -16.17 7.96 -33.47
CA VAL A 94 -16.90 7.53 -32.25
C VAL A 94 -17.40 6.09 -32.12
N SER A 95 -16.89 5.39 -31.10
CA SER A 95 -17.64 4.36 -30.39
C SER A 95 -17.44 4.51 -28.87
N PRO A 96 -18.50 4.33 -28.07
CA PRO A 96 -18.56 4.77 -26.67
C PRO A 96 -17.92 3.76 -25.72
N GLU A 97 -17.41 4.30 -24.61
CA GLU A 97 -17.58 3.73 -23.27
C GLU A 97 -17.17 2.25 -23.09
N SER A 98 -15.88 2.03 -22.84
CA SER A 98 -15.41 0.86 -22.08
C SER A 98 -14.96 1.34 -20.70
N VAL A 99 -15.93 1.59 -19.81
CA VAL A 99 -15.68 1.52 -18.36
C VAL A 99 -16.03 0.11 -17.90
N GLU A 100 -15.18 -0.83 -18.29
CA GLU A 100 -15.12 -2.13 -17.61
C GLU A 100 -14.28 -1.91 -16.34
N SER A 101 -14.99 -1.60 -15.25
CA SER A 101 -14.38 -1.45 -13.93
C SER A 101 -13.96 -2.83 -13.45
N THR A 102 -12.71 -3.20 -13.73
CA THR A 102 -12.13 -4.49 -13.33
C THR A 102 -12.00 -4.52 -11.81
N ALA A 103 -12.84 -5.31 -11.15
CA ALA A 103 -12.68 -5.64 -9.75
C ALA A 103 -11.35 -6.38 -9.55
N GLY A 104 -10.37 -5.74 -8.91
CA GLY A 104 -9.08 -6.35 -8.54
C GLY A 104 -7.81 -5.54 -8.85
N GLU A 105 -7.93 -4.31 -9.33
CA GLU A 105 -6.79 -3.44 -9.63
C GLU A 105 -6.40 -2.60 -8.41
N SER A 106 -5.11 -2.64 -8.04
CA SER A 106 -4.54 -1.78 -7.01
C SER A 106 -4.75 -0.31 -7.39
N PRO A 107 -5.05 0.58 -6.43
CA PRO A 107 -5.16 2.01 -6.71
C PRO A 107 -3.89 2.51 -7.41
N ALA A 108 -4.06 3.31 -8.47
CA ALA A 108 -2.95 3.85 -9.23
C ALA A 108 -2.03 4.68 -8.32
N PRO A 109 -0.69 4.43 -8.34
CA PRO A 109 0.26 5.25 -7.60
C PRO A 109 0.19 6.72 -8.02
N LYS A 110 0.30 7.59 -7.02
CA LYS A 110 0.48 9.02 -7.22
C LYS A 110 1.98 9.34 -7.10
N GLY A 111 2.61 9.64 -8.23
CA GLY A 111 4.05 9.81 -8.33
C GLY A 111 4.79 8.47 -8.42
N ASP A 112 6.08 8.50 -8.07
CA ASP A 112 6.97 7.37 -8.17
C ASP A 112 6.72 6.32 -7.07
N VAL A 113 6.93 5.07 -7.45
CA VAL A 113 6.87 3.94 -6.53
C VAL A 113 8.27 3.66 -6.00
N VAL A 114 8.45 3.83 -4.70
CA VAL A 114 9.73 3.75 -3.99
C VAL A 114 10.09 2.29 -3.70
N PRO A 115 11.21 1.78 -4.24
CA PRO A 115 11.73 0.47 -3.86
C PRO A 115 12.27 0.52 -2.43
N THR A 116 11.90 -0.46 -1.59
CA THR A 116 12.45 -0.55 -0.23
C THR A 116 13.74 -1.37 -0.17
N GLY A 117 14.05 -2.13 -1.24
CA GLY A 117 15.12 -3.14 -1.27
C GLY A 117 14.78 -4.43 -0.53
N ILE A 118 13.64 -4.51 0.16
CA ILE A 118 13.20 -5.69 0.89
C ILE A 118 12.45 -6.62 -0.07
N HIS A 119 12.76 -7.91 -0.05
CA HIS A 119 12.16 -8.91 -0.93
C HIS A 119 11.62 -10.10 -0.14
N ASP A 120 10.51 -10.66 -0.62
CA ASP A 120 9.96 -11.93 -0.15
C ASP A 120 9.40 -12.76 -1.33
N GLU A 121 8.61 -13.80 -1.02
CA GLU A 121 8.02 -14.68 -2.03
C GLU A 121 7.04 -13.97 -2.99
N ALA A 122 6.44 -12.85 -2.58
CA ALA A 122 5.50 -12.07 -3.40
C ALA A 122 6.20 -11.02 -4.28
N GLY A 123 7.45 -10.67 -3.98
CA GLY A 123 8.28 -9.77 -4.78
C GLY A 123 9.04 -8.75 -3.94
N GLU A 124 9.38 -7.61 -4.56
CA GLU A 124 9.98 -6.49 -3.83
C GLU A 124 8.89 -5.71 -3.08
N ILE A 125 9.07 -5.46 -1.79
CA ILE A 125 8.20 -4.56 -1.04
C ILE A 125 8.48 -3.12 -1.49
N VAL A 126 7.42 -2.38 -1.77
CA VAL A 126 7.47 -1.00 -2.25
C VAL A 126 6.56 -0.10 -1.44
N LEU A 127 6.89 1.19 -1.42
CA LEU A 127 6.05 2.26 -0.89
C LEU A 127 5.58 3.17 -2.03
N TYR A 128 4.34 3.63 -1.97
CA TYR A 128 3.82 4.60 -2.93
C TYR A 128 2.65 5.38 -2.33
N ALA A 129 2.49 6.64 -2.74
CA ALA A 129 1.28 7.38 -2.40
C ALA A 129 0.10 6.90 -3.27
N VAL A 130 -1.10 6.94 -2.70
CA VAL A 130 -2.36 6.71 -3.42
C VAL A 130 -3.28 7.90 -3.18
N GLY A 131 -4.01 8.33 -4.21
CA GLY A 131 -4.98 9.40 -4.08
C GLY A 131 -6.14 9.00 -3.16
N LEU A 132 -6.56 9.92 -2.30
CA LEU A 132 -7.77 9.78 -1.48
C LEU A 132 -8.72 10.92 -1.81
N ASP A 133 -9.97 10.55 -2.07
CA ASP A 133 -11.08 11.48 -2.24
C ASP A 133 -12.24 10.98 -1.38
N GLU A 134 -12.21 11.34 -0.10
CA GLU A 134 -13.26 11.00 0.86
C GLU A 134 -13.92 12.28 1.36
N ALA A 135 -15.22 12.42 1.15
CA ALA A 135 -16.00 13.57 1.64
C ALA A 135 -15.87 13.78 3.17
N ALA A 136 -15.60 12.71 3.92
CA ALA A 136 -15.41 12.75 5.37
C ALA A 136 -13.98 13.17 5.80
N LEU A 137 -13.05 13.29 4.86
CA LEU A 137 -11.65 13.69 5.08
C LEU A 137 -11.23 14.72 3.99
N PRO A 138 -11.89 15.89 3.92
CA PRO A 138 -11.71 16.83 2.82
C PRO A 138 -10.28 17.39 2.71
N ASP A 139 -9.51 17.37 3.80
CA ASP A 139 -8.13 17.86 3.86
C ASP A 139 -7.07 16.73 3.71
N VAL A 140 -7.52 15.50 3.41
CA VAL A 140 -6.66 14.32 3.24
C VAL A 140 -6.79 13.82 1.81
N HIS A 141 -5.81 14.17 0.98
CA HIS A 141 -5.79 13.92 -0.45
C HIS A 141 -4.95 12.71 -0.85
N PHE A 142 -4.15 12.16 0.06
CA PHE A 142 -3.41 10.93 -0.19
C PHE A 142 -3.24 10.06 1.05
N GLY A 143 -2.98 8.77 0.81
CA GLY A 143 -2.49 7.82 1.79
C GLY A 143 -1.16 7.23 1.34
N LEU A 144 -0.38 6.71 2.29
CA LEU A 144 0.83 5.95 2.00
C LEU A 144 0.46 4.47 1.93
N ALA A 145 0.69 3.86 0.79
CA ALA A 145 0.53 2.44 0.56
C ALA A 145 1.86 1.70 0.70
N VAL A 146 1.77 0.48 1.21
CA VAL A 146 2.80 -0.56 1.15
C VAL A 146 2.22 -1.78 0.45
N GLY A 147 3.03 -2.43 -0.38
CA GLY A 147 2.69 -3.69 -1.02
C GLY A 147 3.87 -4.23 -1.81
N HIS A 148 3.62 -5.12 -2.78
CA HIS A 148 4.68 -5.76 -3.55
C HIS A 148 4.71 -5.31 -5.00
N ARG A 149 5.90 -5.29 -5.57
CA ARG A 149 6.15 -5.28 -7.00
C ARG A 149 6.61 -6.67 -7.42
N GLY A 150 5.75 -7.38 -8.14
CA GLY A 150 6.07 -8.69 -8.69
C GLY A 150 7.05 -8.60 -9.87
N PRO A 151 7.57 -9.74 -10.37
CA PRO A 151 8.55 -9.77 -11.47
C PRO A 151 8.08 -9.12 -12.77
N SER A 152 6.76 -9.07 -13.01
CA SER A 152 6.17 -8.39 -14.17
C SER A 152 6.07 -6.88 -14.02
N GLY A 153 6.53 -6.31 -12.89
CA GLY A 153 6.32 -4.92 -12.51
C GLY A 153 4.92 -4.61 -11.96
N ARG A 154 4.02 -5.60 -11.89
CA ARG A 154 2.67 -5.42 -11.36
C ARG A 154 2.73 -5.14 -9.85
N LEU A 155 1.96 -4.15 -9.42
CA LEU A 155 1.82 -3.80 -8.02
C LEU A 155 0.64 -4.54 -7.38
N THR A 156 0.84 -4.96 -6.14
CA THR A 156 -0.22 -5.31 -5.20
C THR A 156 -0.21 -4.29 -4.05
N THR A 157 -1.35 -4.15 -3.37
CA THR A 157 -1.48 -3.28 -2.20
C THR A 157 -1.83 -4.14 -1.00
N ASP A 158 -0.95 -4.16 0.00
CA ASP A 158 -1.20 -4.92 1.24
C ASP A 158 -1.86 -4.04 2.29
N ARG A 159 -1.38 -2.80 2.42
CA ARG A 159 -1.88 -1.87 3.43
C ARG A 159 -1.78 -0.43 2.93
N VAL A 160 -2.81 0.36 3.25
CA VAL A 160 -2.82 1.81 3.07
C VAL A 160 -3.02 2.45 4.43
N ALA A 161 -2.16 3.41 4.77
CA ALA A 161 -2.21 4.19 5.99
C ALA A 161 -2.29 5.68 5.67
N ASN A 162 -3.16 6.39 6.38
CA ASN A 162 -3.44 7.81 6.16
C ASN A 162 -3.82 8.50 7.47
N VAL A 163 -3.61 9.80 7.56
CA VAL A 163 -4.17 10.61 8.64
C VAL A 163 -5.69 10.65 8.55
N ILE A 164 -6.36 10.65 9.69
CA ILE A 164 -7.83 10.67 9.78
C ILE A 164 -8.38 11.98 10.36
N THR A 165 -7.49 12.90 10.72
CA THR A 165 -7.81 14.21 11.29
C THR A 165 -6.77 15.23 10.84
N GLY A 166 -7.21 16.44 10.53
CA GLY A 166 -6.33 17.49 10.00
C GLY A 166 -5.93 17.22 8.55
N THR A 167 -4.87 17.90 8.11
CA THR A 167 -4.36 17.81 6.73
C THR A 167 -3.25 16.77 6.59
N ASP A 168 -3.23 16.10 5.43
CA ASP A 168 -2.17 15.16 5.03
C ASP A 168 -0.78 15.80 4.90
N ARG A 169 -0.71 17.14 4.78
CA ARG A 169 0.51 17.93 4.60
C ARG A 169 0.87 18.83 5.79
N ALA A 170 0.31 18.59 6.97
CA ALA A 170 0.76 19.31 8.17
C ALA A 170 2.23 18.98 8.47
N PRO A 171 3.08 19.94 8.89
CA PRO A 171 4.49 19.68 9.21
C PRO A 171 4.66 18.65 10.33
N GLY A 172 5.56 17.67 10.21
CA GLY A 172 5.80 16.64 11.23
C GLY A 172 5.43 15.22 10.77
N PHE A 173 5.40 14.27 11.71
CA PHE A 173 4.98 12.89 11.44
C PHE A 173 3.47 12.81 11.21
N ARG A 174 3.08 12.06 10.17
CA ARG A 174 1.67 11.90 9.81
C ARG A 174 1.18 10.47 10.00
N VAL A 175 2.00 9.51 9.62
CA VAL A 175 1.69 8.08 9.69
C VAL A 175 2.91 7.34 10.20
N PHE A 176 2.67 6.34 11.06
CA PHE A 176 3.62 5.29 11.43
C PHE A 176 2.85 4.00 11.70
N ASP A 177 2.96 3.03 10.81
CA ASP A 177 2.23 1.75 10.82
C ASP A 177 3.19 0.64 10.35
N GLY A 178 2.80 -0.62 10.45
CA GLY A 178 3.52 -1.77 9.92
C GLY A 178 3.52 -2.96 10.88
N GLY A 179 4.33 -3.97 10.58
CA GLY A 179 4.35 -5.23 11.32
C GLY A 179 3.47 -6.31 10.69
N THR A 180 3.17 -7.35 11.47
CA THR A 180 2.42 -8.51 10.96
C THR A 180 0.92 -8.29 11.17
N ASP A 181 0.11 -8.39 10.12
CA ASP A 181 -1.35 -8.41 10.31
C ASP A 181 -1.78 -9.76 10.89
N GLU A 182 -2.09 -9.78 12.19
CA GLU A 182 -2.59 -10.99 12.86
C GLU A 182 -4.01 -11.39 12.43
N THR A 183 -4.75 -10.51 11.74
CA THR A 183 -6.20 -10.62 11.53
C THR A 183 -6.65 -10.96 10.12
N ALA A 184 -5.80 -10.80 9.10
CA ALA A 184 -6.21 -10.92 7.70
C ALA A 184 -5.36 -11.92 6.88
N THR A 185 -4.06 -11.66 6.74
CA THR A 185 -3.21 -12.38 5.77
C THR A 185 -1.93 -12.94 6.37
N ARG A 186 -1.59 -12.60 7.62
CA ARG A 186 -0.26 -12.84 8.22
C ARG A 186 0.91 -12.32 7.35
N THR A 187 0.62 -11.47 6.37
CA THR A 187 1.64 -10.77 5.60
C THR A 187 2.31 -9.78 6.52
N TRP A 188 3.64 -9.86 6.59
CA TRP A 188 4.45 -8.87 7.26
C TRP A 188 4.72 -7.73 6.28
N VAL A 189 4.60 -6.49 6.76
CA VAL A 189 5.06 -5.30 6.04
C VAL A 189 6.04 -4.53 6.93
N PRO A 190 7.03 -3.82 6.37
CA PRO A 190 7.97 -3.02 7.14
C PRO A 190 7.24 -2.01 8.02
N ALA A 191 7.85 -1.60 9.13
CA ALA A 191 7.38 -0.41 9.83
C ALA A 191 7.67 0.80 8.94
N PHE A 192 6.64 1.54 8.55
CA PHE A 192 6.70 2.56 7.51
C PHE A 192 5.83 3.78 7.87
N GLY A 193 6.12 4.89 7.20
CA GLY A 193 5.39 6.13 7.42
C GLY A 193 5.89 7.25 6.53
N TYR A 194 5.37 8.46 6.78
CA TYR A 194 5.89 9.66 6.15
C TYR A 194 5.96 10.84 7.10
N TYR A 195 6.92 11.71 6.81
CA TYR A 195 7.22 12.95 7.51
C TYR A 195 7.07 14.12 6.53
N VAL A 196 6.48 15.23 6.99
CA VAL A 196 6.37 16.46 6.20
C VAL A 196 7.37 17.49 6.73
N GLY A 197 8.41 17.75 5.95
CA GLY A 197 9.52 18.66 6.23
C GLY A 197 10.86 18.10 5.74
N PRO A 198 11.96 18.85 5.88
CA PRO A 198 13.28 18.50 5.35
C PRO A 198 14.02 17.49 6.24
N ALA A 199 13.41 16.34 6.50
CA ALA A 199 14.04 15.28 7.29
C ALA A 199 15.19 14.64 6.51
N ALA A 200 16.41 14.79 7.04
CA ALA A 200 17.59 14.11 6.52
C ALA A 200 17.87 12.79 7.26
N ARG A 201 17.31 12.64 8.46
CA ARG A 201 17.43 11.43 9.27
C ARG A 201 16.18 11.21 10.11
N ILE A 202 15.71 9.97 10.18
CA ILE A 202 14.61 9.57 11.07
C ILE A 202 15.08 8.38 11.91
N THR A 203 14.83 8.44 13.21
CA THR A 203 15.22 7.36 14.14
C THR A 203 14.04 6.92 15.00
N THR A 204 14.10 5.68 15.47
CA THR A 204 13.25 5.19 16.56
C THR A 204 14.06 4.33 17.52
N THR A 205 13.47 3.94 18.65
CA THR A 205 14.06 3.02 19.62
C THR A 205 13.21 1.76 19.71
N VAL A 206 13.86 0.60 19.57
CA VAL A 206 13.28 -0.72 19.80
C VAL A 206 14.11 -1.45 20.84
N ARG A 207 13.48 -1.90 21.93
CA ARG A 207 14.16 -2.62 23.04
C ARG A 207 15.41 -1.88 23.56
N GLY A 208 15.35 -0.56 23.63
CA GLY A 208 16.45 0.30 24.09
C GLY A 208 17.56 0.57 23.07
N LYS A 209 17.50 -0.01 21.87
CA LYS A 209 18.44 0.28 20.77
C LYS A 209 17.84 1.30 19.81
N THR A 210 18.58 2.37 19.55
CA THR A 210 18.22 3.33 18.49
C THR A 210 18.56 2.75 17.13
N VAL A 211 17.60 2.83 16.21
CA VAL A 211 17.70 2.41 14.81
C VAL A 211 17.30 3.56 13.89
N GLU A 212 17.86 3.58 12.70
CA GLU A 212 17.67 4.64 11.70
C GLU A 212 16.81 4.11 10.55
N ALA A 213 15.91 4.95 10.03
CA ALA A 213 15.05 4.59 8.92
C ALA A 213 15.77 4.79 7.59
N SER A 214 15.42 3.97 6.60
CA SER A 214 15.65 4.31 5.20
C SER A 214 14.68 5.40 4.76
N LEU A 215 15.12 6.33 3.91
CA LEU A 215 14.36 7.51 3.50
C LEU A 215 14.26 7.64 1.99
N ALA A 216 13.13 8.15 1.50
CA ALA A 216 12.97 8.59 0.12
C ALA A 216 12.06 9.83 0.05
N SER A 217 12.47 10.85 -0.70
CA SER A 217 11.60 11.99 -1.02
C SER A 217 10.52 11.55 -1.99
N TRP A 218 9.28 11.97 -1.74
CA TRP A 218 8.18 11.73 -2.66
C TRP A 218 8.31 12.63 -3.90
N SER A 219 8.08 12.06 -5.08
CA SER A 219 8.29 12.75 -6.36
C SER A 219 7.29 13.90 -6.61
N GLU A 220 6.10 13.84 -6.02
CA GLU A 220 5.05 14.86 -6.20
C GLU A 220 5.24 16.05 -5.25
N ASP A 221 5.84 15.80 -4.08
CA ASP A 221 6.14 16.82 -3.08
C ASP A 221 7.44 16.43 -2.36
N PRO A 222 8.59 16.99 -2.76
CA PRO A 222 9.88 16.68 -2.15
C PRO A 222 9.98 17.03 -0.66
N ASN A 223 9.02 17.81 -0.13
CA ASN A 223 8.92 18.11 1.30
C ASN A 223 8.23 16.97 2.08
N VAL A 224 7.72 15.94 1.40
CA VAL A 224 7.22 14.71 2.00
C VAL A 224 8.29 13.63 1.87
N VAL A 225 8.73 13.10 3.01
CA VAL A 225 9.73 12.04 3.08
C VAL A 225 9.05 10.76 3.54
N PHE A 226 9.06 9.73 2.68
CA PHE A 226 8.70 8.37 3.07
C PHE A 226 9.85 7.76 3.85
N PHE A 227 9.51 6.97 4.87
CA PHE A 227 10.50 6.25 5.66
C PHE A 227 10.04 4.83 5.97
N TRP A 228 11.02 3.94 6.12
CA TRP A 228 10.77 2.56 6.53
C TRP A 228 11.95 1.98 7.31
N PHE A 229 11.65 0.93 8.07
CA PHE A 229 12.63 0.13 8.79
C PHE A 229 12.57 -1.32 8.31
N THR A 230 13.70 -2.01 8.39
CA THR A 230 13.74 -3.45 8.07
C THR A 230 13.12 -4.28 9.19
N ARG A 231 12.77 -5.54 8.87
CA ARG A 231 12.19 -6.48 9.84
C ARG A 231 13.08 -6.71 11.07
N ASP A 232 14.39 -6.79 10.84
CA ASP A 232 15.35 -7.12 11.90
C ASP A 232 15.55 -5.95 12.87
N GLU A 233 15.32 -4.72 12.40
CA GLU A 233 15.42 -3.49 13.19
C GLU A 233 14.12 -3.18 13.93
N VAL A 234 12.99 -3.25 13.21
CA VAL A 234 11.65 -2.96 13.72
C VAL A 234 10.67 -4.03 13.22
N PRO A 235 10.50 -5.13 13.98
CA PRO A 235 9.60 -6.21 13.58
C PRO A 235 8.14 -5.77 13.47
N ASP A 236 7.74 -4.84 14.33
CA ASP A 236 6.39 -4.29 14.43
C ASP A 236 6.45 -2.84 14.93
N ALA A 237 5.68 -1.95 14.30
CA ALA A 237 5.65 -0.53 14.65
C ALA A 237 5.19 -0.28 16.10
N THR A 238 4.38 -1.17 16.67
CA THR A 238 3.89 -1.07 18.06
C THR A 238 4.98 -1.32 19.11
N LEU A 239 6.10 -1.94 18.72
CA LEU A 239 7.25 -2.18 19.60
C LEU A 239 8.25 -1.03 19.61
N ALA A 240 8.09 -0.07 18.69
CA ALA A 240 8.95 1.08 18.54
C ALA A 240 8.42 2.28 19.32
N THR A 241 9.32 3.12 19.83
CA THR A 241 8.94 4.45 20.31
C THR A 241 8.42 5.32 19.15
N PRO A 242 7.68 6.40 19.42
CA PRO A 242 7.38 7.39 18.38
C PRO A 242 8.67 7.88 17.70
N PRO A 243 8.74 7.89 16.35
CA PRO A 243 9.94 8.26 15.64
C PRO A 243 10.31 9.73 15.87
N ARG A 244 11.58 10.07 15.61
CA ARG A 244 12.12 11.43 15.65
C ARG A 244 12.84 11.77 14.37
N ALA A 245 12.55 12.94 13.82
CA ALA A 245 13.17 13.46 12.61
C ALA A 245 14.25 14.49 12.96
N TYR A 246 15.28 14.54 12.14
CA TYR A 246 16.40 15.48 12.24
C TYR A 246 16.69 16.08 10.87
N ALA A 247 17.05 17.36 10.87
CA ALA A 247 17.54 18.05 9.69
C ALA A 247 18.99 17.62 9.37
N ALA A 248 19.51 18.06 8.22
CA ALA A 248 20.86 17.71 7.76
C ALA A 248 21.98 18.20 8.72
N ASP A 249 21.73 19.27 9.47
CA ASP A 249 22.63 19.79 10.50
C ASP A 249 22.54 19.04 11.84
N GLY A 250 21.67 18.02 11.92
CA GLY A 250 21.44 17.22 13.12
C GLY A 250 20.46 17.84 14.13
N SER A 251 19.90 19.02 13.85
CA SER A 251 18.87 19.62 14.70
C SER A 251 17.59 18.80 14.68
N ALA A 252 16.90 18.74 15.82
CA ALA A 252 15.63 18.03 15.94
C ALA A 252 14.53 18.82 15.23
N LEU A 253 13.76 18.12 14.40
CA LEU A 253 12.61 18.68 13.70
C LEU A 253 11.31 18.49 14.51
N PRO A 254 10.22 19.20 14.17
CA PRO A 254 8.91 19.02 14.79
C PRO A 254 8.47 17.55 14.80
N LYS A 255 7.71 17.18 15.83
CA LYS A 255 7.07 15.87 15.91
C LYS A 255 5.80 15.86 15.08
#